data_AF-N1WCH7-F1
#
_entry.id   AF-N1WCH7-F1
#
_cell.length_a   1.000
_cell.length_b   1.000
_cell.length_c   1.000
_cell.angle_alpha   90.00
_cell.angle_beta   90.00
_cell.angle_gamma   90.00
#
_symmetry.space_group_name_H-M   'P 1'
#
loop_
_entity.id
_entity.type
_entity.pdbx_description
1 polymer ?
#
loop_
_entity_poly.entity_id
_entity_poly.type
_entity_poly.pdbx_seq_one_letter_code
_entity_poly.pdbx_strand_id
1 'polypeptide(L)'
;MRQIHFLTEAEWKRRFPRETFEILFENSHPNESALKEFYDQLKIWAQERNVKYWIEFPDSLFETFEPAPSTFRSISRLSEFSGSSATPSKIFPAYVWGESIHFPYVSKKSTLSSKIARIEEKIELASDKKAKKKGNTSVFRLEFQISTSLDLEKILETTPEGFAERIVERQGRLFLVTPKLNGAQSLFAIHLLSDISEKIEFNFCKVTIDLSENREILPVWFSRSGAILSGIDFENSPVDTNGNLSSLEIAVSPWLSPSFLFLILDSSLLDAWENLEAFSPNPKTPNVFPRFGRNESWRDLTEHRFASRIARHAGEEESFFHSLLQKEYEAARKVLVSTLENRRKELEELEIPELLNRLQTIQNFSQTISFHKTGADDWKSMRTEITNSVLEKWKEKKELETNQIEPTSSASAWKILIEIWTGRKP
;
A
#
# COMPACT_ATOMS: atom_id res chain seq x y z
N MET A 1 -16.91 19.11 -18.77
CA MET A 1 -15.81 18.91 -17.80
C MET A 1 -16.41 18.73 -16.42
N ARG A 2 -16.49 17.50 -15.91
CA ARG A 2 -17.04 17.19 -14.58
C ARG A 2 -15.92 16.64 -13.67
N GLN A 3 -15.01 17.54 -13.29
CA GLN A 3 -14.12 17.51 -12.10
C GLN A 3 -14.70 16.74 -10.90
N ILE A 4 -13.85 15.97 -10.26
CA ILE A 4 -13.92 15.72 -8.83
C ILE A 4 -13.00 16.75 -8.17
N HIS A 5 -13.54 17.68 -7.39
CA HIS A 5 -12.67 18.54 -6.60
C HIS A 5 -12.35 17.86 -5.26
N PHE A 6 -11.09 17.53 -5.05
CA PHE A 6 -10.50 18.10 -3.85
C PHE A 6 -10.27 19.55 -4.24
N LEU A 7 -10.73 20.50 -3.43
CA LEU A 7 -10.40 21.90 -3.70
C LEU A 7 -8.87 21.93 -3.86
N THR A 8 -8.40 22.43 -5.00
CA THR A 8 -6.97 22.73 -5.12
C THR A 8 -6.63 23.77 -4.04
N GLU A 9 -5.40 23.81 -3.50
CA GLU A 9 -5.06 24.82 -2.48
C GLU A 9 -5.44 26.25 -2.91
N ALA A 10 -5.39 26.52 -4.22
CA ALA A 10 -5.88 27.76 -4.85
C ALA A 10 -7.41 27.92 -4.85
N GLU A 11 -8.18 26.86 -5.12
CA GLU A 11 -9.65 26.89 -5.03
C GLU A 11 -10.14 26.92 -3.57
N TRP A 12 -9.41 26.28 -2.66
CA TRP A 12 -9.58 26.38 -1.21
C TRP A 12 -9.41 27.81 -0.73
N LYS A 13 -8.27 28.43 -1.03
CA LYS A 13 -7.98 29.84 -0.67
C LYS A 13 -8.97 30.82 -1.29
N ARG A 14 -9.62 30.45 -2.40
CA ARG A 14 -10.63 31.26 -3.08
C ARG A 14 -12.03 31.12 -2.47
N ARG A 15 -12.41 29.94 -1.97
CA ARG A 15 -13.77 29.63 -1.52
C ARG A 15 -13.95 29.60 0.00
N PHE A 16 -12.88 29.42 0.76
CA PHE A 16 -12.91 29.38 2.22
C PHE A 16 -12.27 30.64 2.78
N PRO A 17 -12.84 31.25 3.83
CA PRO A 17 -12.17 32.31 4.55
C PRO A 17 -10.78 31.84 4.99
N ARG A 18 -9.79 32.72 4.86
CA ARG A 18 -8.40 32.42 5.21
C ARG A 18 -8.27 31.92 6.65
N GLU A 19 -9.07 32.47 7.56
CA GLU A 19 -9.15 32.08 8.97
C GLU A 19 -9.68 30.64 9.14
N THR A 20 -10.74 30.25 8.42
CA THR A 20 -11.28 28.89 8.42
C THR A 20 -10.25 27.89 7.86
N PHE A 21 -9.47 28.31 6.85
CA PHE A 21 -8.42 27.49 6.25
C PHE A 21 -7.22 27.28 7.18
N GLU A 22 -6.75 28.34 7.84
CA GLU A 22 -5.67 28.29 8.84
C GLU A 22 -6.08 27.43 10.06
N ILE A 23 -7.37 27.43 10.44
CA ILE A 23 -7.88 26.59 11.53
C ILE A 23 -8.02 25.11 11.14
N LEU A 24 -8.34 24.80 9.88
CA LEU A 24 -8.57 23.43 9.39
C LEU A 24 -7.30 22.70 8.93
N PHE A 25 -6.33 23.44 8.37
CA PHE A 25 -5.16 22.84 7.70
C PHE A 25 -3.82 23.26 8.28
N GLU A 26 -3.73 24.37 9.02
CA GLU A 26 -2.48 24.79 9.67
C GLU A 26 -2.48 24.54 11.18
N ASN A 27 -3.65 24.39 11.80
CA ASN A 27 -3.79 23.91 13.16
C ASN A 27 -4.20 22.45 13.13
N SER A 28 -3.44 21.59 13.80
CA SER A 28 -3.70 20.15 13.89
C SER A 28 -5.07 19.81 14.51
N HIS A 29 -5.75 20.77 15.14
CA HIS A 29 -7.02 20.58 15.84
C HIS A 29 -8.06 21.65 15.48
N PRO A 30 -8.78 21.52 14.36
CA PRO A 30 -9.88 22.42 14.06
C PRO A 30 -10.98 22.35 15.12
N ASN A 31 -11.57 23.51 15.41
CA ASN A 31 -12.74 23.60 16.27
C ASN A 31 -14.00 23.14 15.52
N GLU A 32 -15.03 22.75 16.27
CA GLU A 32 -16.26 22.16 15.71
C GLU A 32 -17.00 23.13 14.76
N SER A 33 -16.90 24.45 14.99
CA SER A 33 -17.50 25.45 14.11
C SER A 33 -16.81 25.54 12.74
N ALA A 34 -15.48 25.49 12.68
CA ALA A 34 -14.72 25.52 11.42
C ALA A 34 -14.95 24.24 10.61
N LEU A 35 -15.05 23.08 11.29
CA LEU A 35 -15.44 21.83 10.63
C LEU A 35 -16.85 21.95 10.04
N LYS A 36 -17.82 22.45 10.81
CA LYS A 36 -19.19 22.62 10.34
C LYS A 36 -19.28 23.54 9.12
N GLU A 37 -18.59 24.69 9.15
CA GLU A 37 -18.51 25.62 8.02
C GLU A 37 -17.89 24.95 6.78
N PHE A 38 -16.84 24.16 6.96
CA PHE A 38 -16.25 23.39 5.87
C PHE A 38 -17.24 22.43 5.21
N TYR A 39 -18.04 21.72 6.01
CA TYR A 39 -19.03 20.78 5.49
C TYR A 39 -20.21 21.45 4.80
N ASP A 40 -20.65 22.60 5.28
CA ASP A 40 -21.71 23.37 4.63
C ASP A 40 -21.27 23.85 3.24
N GLN A 41 -20.02 24.31 3.10
CA GLN A 41 -19.44 24.69 1.81
C GLN A 41 -19.23 23.48 0.88
N LEU A 42 -18.81 22.34 1.41
CA LEU A 42 -18.65 21.10 0.64
C LEU A 42 -19.99 20.59 0.11
N LYS A 43 -21.07 20.76 0.87
CA LYS A 43 -22.45 20.47 0.44
C LYS A 43 -22.90 21.35 -0.73
N ILE A 44 -22.67 22.66 -0.64
CA ILE A 44 -23.00 23.61 -1.73
C ILE A 44 -22.25 23.22 -3.00
N TRP A 45 -20.96 22.94 -2.86
CA TRP A 45 -20.13 22.57 -3.99
C TRP A 45 -20.54 21.22 -4.63
N ALA A 46 -20.95 20.24 -3.83
CA ALA A 46 -21.49 18.99 -4.36
C ALA A 46 -22.84 19.17 -5.09
N GLN A 47 -23.67 20.12 -4.68
CA GLN A 47 -24.87 20.50 -5.42
C GLN A 47 -24.52 21.11 -6.78
N GLU A 48 -23.50 21.98 -6.87
CA GLU A 48 -22.98 22.51 -8.15
C GLU A 48 -22.51 21.37 -9.09
N ARG A 49 -22.06 20.26 -8.51
CA ARG A 49 -21.56 19.07 -9.22
C ARG A 49 -22.64 18.07 -9.63
N ASN A 50 -23.91 18.32 -9.29
CA ASN A 50 -25.04 17.39 -9.48
C ASN A 50 -24.81 16.03 -8.78
N VAL A 51 -24.14 16.04 -7.64
CA VAL A 51 -23.95 14.85 -6.80
C VAL A 51 -25.30 14.40 -6.24
N LYS A 52 -25.58 13.10 -6.27
CA LYS A 52 -26.86 12.51 -5.89
C LYS A 52 -26.86 11.92 -4.49
N TYR A 53 -25.73 11.39 -4.04
CA TYR A 53 -25.66 10.58 -2.82
C TYR A 53 -24.70 11.18 -1.78
N TRP A 54 -25.00 10.90 -0.51
CA TRP A 54 -24.17 11.17 0.66
C TRP A 54 -23.88 9.83 1.35
N ILE A 55 -22.60 9.50 1.47
CA ILE A 55 -22.09 8.22 1.98
C ILE A 55 -21.27 8.51 3.24
N GLU A 56 -21.74 8.07 4.40
CA GLU A 56 -21.00 8.18 5.66
C GLU A 56 -20.25 6.88 5.95
N PHE A 57 -18.99 6.98 6.37
CA PHE A 57 -18.18 5.83 6.76
C PHE A 57 -17.22 6.17 7.91
N PRO A 58 -16.88 5.21 8.80
CA PRO A 58 -15.97 5.46 9.91
C PRO A 58 -14.52 5.53 9.45
N ASP A 59 -13.69 6.31 10.13
CA ASP A 59 -12.23 6.31 9.90
C ASP A 59 -11.53 5.00 10.30
N SER A 60 -12.22 4.09 10.98
CA SER A 60 -11.76 2.70 11.19
C SER A 60 -11.82 1.85 9.93
N LEU A 61 -12.43 2.34 8.86
CA LEU A 61 -12.47 1.65 7.57
C LEU A 61 -11.06 1.48 6.99
N PHE A 62 -10.14 2.41 7.28
CA PHE A 62 -8.73 2.34 6.87
C PHE A 62 -7.89 1.38 7.73
N GLU A 63 -8.51 0.55 8.57
CA GLU A 63 -7.83 -0.46 9.40
C GLU A 63 -8.03 -1.90 8.90
N THR A 64 -8.72 -2.10 7.78
CA THR A 64 -9.16 -3.43 7.38
C THR A 64 -8.04 -4.22 6.70
N PHE A 65 -7.63 -5.30 7.36
CA PHE A 65 -6.66 -6.31 6.90
C PHE A 65 -7.23 -7.25 5.82
N GLU A 66 -8.53 -7.15 5.53
CA GLU A 66 -9.28 -7.85 4.48
C GLU A 66 -10.24 -6.84 3.82
N PRO A 67 -10.55 -6.91 2.52
CA PRO A 67 -11.52 -6.03 1.89
C PRO A 67 -12.88 -6.22 2.56
N ALA A 68 -13.34 -5.22 3.33
CA ALA A 68 -14.58 -5.33 4.07
C ALA A 68 -15.77 -5.13 3.12
N PRO A 69 -16.73 -6.08 3.04
CA PRO A 69 -17.97 -5.83 2.34
C PRO A 69 -18.77 -4.75 3.08
N SER A 70 -18.94 -3.60 2.42
CA SER A 70 -19.82 -2.47 2.75
C SER A 70 -19.82 -2.05 4.23
N THR A 71 -18.72 -1.45 4.69
CA THR A 71 -18.58 -0.78 6.01
C THR A 71 -19.15 0.65 6.01
N PHE A 72 -20.22 0.89 5.25
CA PHE A 72 -20.89 2.18 5.23
C PHE A 72 -21.87 2.30 6.40
N ARG A 73 -21.83 3.44 7.09
CA ARG A 73 -22.81 3.77 8.13
C ARG A 73 -24.16 4.11 7.54
N SER A 74 -24.16 4.88 6.45
CA SER A 74 -25.38 5.27 5.76
C SER A 74 -25.10 5.68 4.31
N ILE A 75 -26.03 5.39 3.42
CA ILE A 75 -26.10 5.94 2.06
C ILE A 75 -27.47 6.63 1.97
N SER A 76 -27.47 7.93 1.69
CA SER A 76 -28.68 8.74 1.60
C SER A 76 -28.65 9.62 0.36
N ARG A 77 -29.81 10.07 -0.14
CA ARG A 77 -29.84 11.08 -1.19
C ARG A 77 -29.40 12.42 -0.61
N LEU A 78 -28.62 13.19 -1.35
CA LEU A 78 -28.16 14.51 -0.93
C LEU A 78 -29.34 15.45 -0.63
N SER A 79 -30.48 15.28 -1.32
CA SER A 79 -31.72 16.02 -1.09
C SER A 79 -32.40 15.70 0.24
N GLU A 80 -32.15 14.51 0.81
CA GLU A 80 -32.76 14.01 2.05
C GLU A 80 -31.85 14.27 3.27
N PHE A 81 -30.65 14.85 3.05
CA PHE A 81 -29.67 15.07 4.09
C PHE A 81 -30.02 16.26 5.00
N SER A 82 -30.33 15.97 6.25
CA SER A 82 -30.63 16.94 7.32
C SER A 82 -29.44 17.30 8.21
N GLY A 83 -28.22 16.86 7.88
CA GLY A 83 -27.01 17.05 8.70
C GLY A 83 -26.50 15.74 9.31
N SER A 84 -25.18 15.61 9.49
CA SER A 84 -24.60 14.44 10.17
C SER A 84 -24.67 14.61 11.67
N SER A 85 -25.09 13.57 12.38
CA SER A 85 -25.01 13.49 13.84
C SER A 85 -23.63 13.07 14.35
N ALA A 86 -22.69 12.70 13.46
CA ALA A 86 -21.37 12.21 13.83
C ALA A 86 -20.30 13.29 13.74
N THR A 87 -19.33 13.21 14.65
CA THR A 87 -18.14 14.05 14.64
C THR A 87 -17.32 13.75 13.37
N PRO A 88 -17.06 14.75 12.52
CA PRO A 88 -16.30 14.54 11.31
C PRO A 88 -14.85 14.13 11.60
N SER A 89 -14.26 13.27 10.75
CA SER A 89 -12.87 12.88 10.91
C SER A 89 -11.95 14.09 10.73
N LYS A 90 -10.97 14.22 11.63
CA LYS A 90 -9.89 15.21 11.51
C LYS A 90 -8.71 14.69 10.68
N ILE A 91 -8.67 13.38 10.43
CA ILE A 91 -7.56 12.69 9.76
C ILE A 91 -7.82 12.62 8.26
N PHE A 92 -9.05 12.28 7.88
CA PHE A 92 -9.44 12.10 6.49
C PHE A 92 -10.39 13.21 6.05
N PRO A 93 -10.09 13.92 4.96
CA PRO A 93 -11.02 14.89 4.42
C PRO A 93 -12.23 14.20 3.78
N ALA A 94 -13.38 14.88 3.80
CA ALA A 94 -14.49 14.50 2.93
C ALA A 94 -14.14 14.76 1.46
N TYR A 95 -14.75 13.98 0.57
CA TYR A 95 -14.44 14.03 -0.84
C TYR A 95 -15.67 13.70 -1.70
N VAL A 96 -15.68 14.21 -2.92
CA VAL A 96 -16.71 13.87 -3.90
C VAL A 96 -16.11 12.87 -4.88
N TRP A 97 -16.83 11.81 -5.19
CA TRP A 97 -16.43 10.84 -6.21
C TRP A 97 -17.65 10.37 -7.00
N GLY A 98 -17.58 10.48 -8.34
CA GLY A 98 -18.69 10.16 -9.21
C GLY A 98 -19.96 10.95 -8.86
N GLU A 99 -21.04 10.25 -8.51
CA GLU A 99 -22.33 10.84 -8.12
C GLU A 99 -22.50 10.92 -6.59
N SER A 100 -21.43 10.81 -5.79
CA SER A 100 -21.52 10.68 -4.33
C SER A 100 -20.54 11.61 -3.58
N ILE A 101 -20.98 12.18 -2.45
CA ILE A 101 -20.10 12.73 -1.41
C ILE A 101 -19.79 11.61 -0.43
N HIS A 102 -18.52 11.45 -0.11
CA HIS A 102 -18.01 10.50 0.86
C HIS A 102 -17.53 11.28 2.08
N PHE A 103 -18.13 10.98 3.22
CA PHE A 103 -17.94 11.69 4.48
C PHE A 103 -17.37 10.75 5.55
N PRO A 104 -16.07 10.87 5.89
CA PRO A 104 -15.47 10.14 6.98
C PRO A 104 -15.84 10.75 8.34
N TYR A 105 -16.15 9.91 9.33
CA TYR A 105 -16.41 10.34 10.71
C TYR A 105 -15.51 9.62 11.72
N VAL A 106 -15.32 10.24 12.89
CA VAL A 106 -14.48 9.73 13.98
C VAL A 106 -15.06 8.42 14.51
N SER A 107 -14.29 7.34 14.45
CA SER A 107 -14.67 6.09 15.10
C SER A 107 -14.52 6.16 16.62
N LYS A 108 -15.27 5.32 17.34
CA LYS A 108 -15.27 5.32 18.81
C LYS A 108 -13.97 4.80 19.42
N LYS A 109 -13.12 4.12 18.64
CA LYS A 109 -11.86 3.50 19.09
C LYS A 109 -10.69 4.19 18.42
N SER A 110 -9.56 4.26 19.12
CA SER A 110 -8.31 4.79 18.55
C SER A 110 -7.82 3.87 17.44
N THR A 111 -7.81 4.39 16.21
CA THR A 111 -7.45 3.61 15.01
C THR A 111 -5.95 3.67 14.70
N LEU A 112 -5.43 2.74 13.89
CA LEU A 112 -4.08 2.80 13.32
C LEU A 112 -3.86 4.10 12.54
N SER A 113 -4.85 4.51 11.74
CA SER A 113 -4.81 5.79 11.00
C SER A 113 -4.68 6.99 11.95
N SER A 114 -5.39 6.99 13.09
CA SER A 114 -5.26 8.05 14.09
C SER A 114 -3.90 8.04 14.80
N LYS A 115 -3.30 6.87 14.98
CA LYS A 115 -1.96 6.74 15.55
C LYS A 115 -0.90 7.25 14.59
N ILE A 116 -1.03 6.94 13.30
CA ILE A 116 -0.17 7.47 12.22
C ILE A 116 -0.22 8.99 12.20
N ALA A 117 -1.42 9.57 12.15
CA ALA A 117 -1.59 11.04 12.15
C ALA A 117 -0.92 11.71 13.37
N ARG A 118 -1.02 11.10 14.56
CA ARG A 118 -0.33 11.59 15.77
C ARG A 118 1.19 11.50 15.68
N ILE A 119 1.73 10.51 14.97
CA ILE A 119 3.17 10.38 14.73
C ILE A 119 3.62 11.45 13.74
N GLU A 120 2.84 11.72 12.69
CA GLU A 120 3.09 12.81 11.74
C GLU A 120 3.15 14.18 12.43
N GLU A 121 2.20 14.47 13.33
CA GLU A 121 2.23 15.69 14.16
C GLU A 121 3.54 15.80 14.96
N LYS A 122 4.03 14.68 15.53
CA LYS A 122 5.31 14.66 16.26
C LYS A 122 6.50 14.85 15.32
N ILE A 123 6.45 14.34 14.10
CA ILE A 123 7.48 14.52 13.07
C ILE A 123 7.60 16.00 12.72
N GLU A 124 6.47 16.68 12.47
CA GLU A 124 6.44 18.12 12.17
C GLU A 124 7.10 18.91 13.31
N LEU A 125 6.65 18.69 14.55
CA LEU A 125 7.19 19.34 15.73
C LEU A 125 8.69 19.07 15.94
N ALA A 126 9.16 17.85 15.68
CA ALA A 126 10.56 17.48 15.81
C ALA A 126 11.41 18.14 14.71
N SER A 127 10.92 18.14 13.47
CA SER A 127 11.59 18.75 12.33
C SER A 127 11.70 20.27 12.46
N ASP A 128 10.63 20.95 12.90
CA ASP A 128 10.63 22.39 13.18
C ASP A 128 11.70 22.77 14.21
N LYS A 129 11.77 21.99 15.30
CA LYS A 129 12.74 22.22 16.38
C LYS A 129 14.18 21.97 15.96
N LYS A 130 14.43 20.94 15.14
CA LYS A 130 15.78 20.45 14.81
C LYS A 130 16.37 21.10 13.57
N ALA A 131 15.57 21.29 12.52
CA ALA A 131 16.00 21.82 11.23
C ALA A 131 15.68 23.31 11.01
N LYS A 132 14.88 23.95 11.89
CA LYS A 132 14.41 25.35 11.73
C LYS A 132 13.74 25.62 10.38
N LYS A 133 13.16 24.60 9.76
CA LYS A 133 12.33 24.66 8.55
C LYS A 133 10.93 24.20 8.94
N LYS A 134 9.89 24.73 8.28
CA LYS A 134 8.51 24.21 8.41
C LYS A 134 8.55 22.72 8.03
N GLY A 135 8.21 21.86 8.97
CA GLY A 135 8.21 20.42 8.80
C GLY A 135 7.36 20.00 7.61
N ASN A 136 7.92 19.18 6.73
CA ASN A 136 7.18 18.54 5.65
C ASN A 136 7.12 17.04 5.90
N THR A 137 5.93 16.54 6.23
CA THR A 137 5.60 15.11 6.37
C THR A 137 5.21 14.47 5.05
N SER A 138 4.95 15.27 4.01
CA SER A 138 4.58 14.79 2.68
C SER A 138 5.83 14.34 1.91
N VAL A 139 6.27 13.12 2.21
CA VAL A 139 7.47 12.51 1.62
C VAL A 139 7.18 11.27 0.80
N PHE A 140 5.94 10.76 0.82
CA PHE A 140 5.59 9.51 0.14
C PHE A 140 4.95 9.77 -1.21
N ARG A 141 5.39 9.07 -2.25
CA ARG A 141 4.71 8.98 -3.54
C ARG A 141 4.33 7.54 -3.77
N LEU A 142 3.09 7.29 -4.16
CA LEU A 142 2.58 5.95 -4.39
C LEU A 142 2.57 5.66 -5.88
N GLU A 143 2.84 4.42 -6.25
CA GLU A 143 2.69 3.91 -7.61
C GLU A 143 1.65 2.79 -7.61
N PHE A 144 0.68 2.91 -8.52
CA PHE A 144 -0.37 1.92 -8.75
C PHE A 144 -0.24 1.39 -10.17
N GLN A 145 -0.19 0.06 -10.32
CA GLN A 145 -0.36 -0.58 -11.61
C GLN A 145 -1.83 -0.53 -12.01
N ILE A 146 -2.10 -0.04 -13.21
CA ILE A 146 -3.44 0.03 -13.77
C ILE A 146 -3.72 -1.27 -14.54
N SER A 147 -4.66 -2.08 -14.04
CA SER A 147 -5.09 -3.33 -14.66
C SER A 147 -6.42 -3.11 -15.39
N THR A 148 -6.41 -2.45 -16.56
CA THR A 148 -7.63 -2.25 -17.34
C THR A 148 -7.40 -2.30 -18.84
N SER A 149 -8.43 -2.70 -19.59
CA SER A 149 -8.49 -2.64 -21.06
C SER A 149 -8.97 -1.29 -21.60
N LEU A 150 -9.22 -0.33 -20.71
CA LEU A 150 -9.66 1.02 -21.08
C LEU A 150 -8.54 1.80 -21.77
N ASP A 151 -8.94 2.71 -22.65
CA ASP A 151 -8.04 3.68 -23.28
C ASP A 151 -7.58 4.75 -22.27
N LEU A 152 -6.45 5.40 -22.56
CA LEU A 152 -5.85 6.41 -21.68
C LEU A 152 -6.80 7.57 -21.37
N GLU A 153 -7.65 7.96 -22.32
CA GLU A 153 -8.64 9.02 -22.14
C GLU A 153 -9.68 8.65 -21.08
N LYS A 154 -10.26 7.44 -21.14
CA LYS A 154 -11.19 6.97 -20.10
C LYS A 154 -10.49 6.77 -18.76
N ILE A 155 -9.23 6.34 -18.76
CA ILE A 155 -8.44 6.24 -17.53
C ILE A 155 -8.34 7.62 -16.86
N LEU A 156 -7.99 8.66 -17.63
CA LEU A 156 -7.91 10.03 -17.10
C LEU A 156 -9.27 10.55 -16.61
N GLU A 157 -10.37 10.24 -17.31
CA GLU A 157 -11.73 10.65 -16.90
C GLU A 157 -12.22 9.97 -15.61
N THR A 158 -11.69 8.79 -15.29
CA THR A 158 -12.13 7.98 -14.15
C THR A 158 -11.08 7.89 -13.04
N THR A 159 -9.96 8.60 -13.16
CA THR A 159 -8.97 8.73 -12.09
C THR A 159 -9.33 9.91 -11.18
N PRO A 160 -9.28 9.77 -9.84
CA PRO A 160 -9.41 10.88 -8.91
C PRO A 160 -8.42 12.02 -9.18
N GLU A 161 -8.96 13.16 -9.61
CA GLU A 161 -8.17 14.39 -9.77
C GLU A 161 -7.51 14.77 -8.43
N GLY A 162 -6.24 15.20 -8.49
CA GLY A 162 -5.45 15.54 -7.30
C GLY A 162 -4.71 14.37 -6.65
N PHE A 163 -5.06 13.13 -7.00
CA PHE A 163 -4.33 11.92 -6.54
C PHE A 163 -3.41 11.33 -7.62
N ALA A 164 -3.46 11.83 -8.85
CA ALA A 164 -2.52 11.49 -9.92
C ALA A 164 -1.65 12.70 -10.27
N GLU A 165 -0.35 12.61 -10.02
CA GLU A 165 0.65 13.57 -10.53
C GLU A 165 0.96 13.28 -12.00
N ARG A 166 1.11 11.99 -12.34
CA ARG A 166 1.38 11.54 -13.71
C ARG A 166 0.99 10.08 -13.92
N ILE A 167 0.72 9.72 -15.16
CA ILE A 167 0.60 8.33 -15.62
C ILE A 167 1.81 8.02 -16.51
N VAL A 168 2.49 6.92 -16.24
CA VAL A 168 3.68 6.48 -16.99
C VAL A 168 3.46 5.10 -17.58
N GLU A 169 3.92 4.89 -18.81
CA GLU A 169 3.91 3.59 -19.45
C GLU A 169 5.29 2.95 -19.33
N ARG A 170 5.36 1.72 -18.81
CA ARG A 170 6.59 0.92 -18.74
C ARG A 170 6.28 -0.49 -19.21
N GLN A 171 7.02 -0.98 -20.20
CA GLN A 171 6.90 -2.36 -20.72
C GLN A 171 5.46 -2.72 -21.14
N GLY A 172 4.72 -1.78 -21.74
CA GLY A 172 3.34 -1.98 -22.17
C GLY A 172 2.32 -2.03 -21.03
N ARG A 173 2.70 -1.59 -19.82
CA ARG A 173 1.81 -1.45 -18.66
C ARG A 173 1.75 0.00 -18.21
N LEU A 174 0.57 0.43 -17.76
CA LEU A 174 0.34 1.78 -17.27
C LEU A 174 0.45 1.83 -15.74
N PHE A 175 1.07 2.90 -15.24
CA PHE A 175 1.25 3.15 -13.82
C PHE A 175 0.81 4.56 -13.47
N LEU A 176 -0.04 4.69 -12.45
CA LEU A 176 -0.40 5.96 -11.85
C LEU A 176 0.59 6.29 -10.74
N VAL A 177 1.15 7.50 -10.76
CA VAL A 177 2.03 8.03 -9.71
C VAL A 177 1.33 9.18 -9.01
N THR A 178 1.23 9.12 -7.69
CA THR A 178 0.61 10.19 -6.87
C THR A 178 1.57 11.37 -6.66
N PRO A 179 1.06 12.56 -6.30
CA PRO A 179 1.91 13.60 -5.71
C PRO A 179 2.55 13.12 -4.40
N LYS A 180 3.41 13.96 -3.80
CA LYS A 180 3.90 13.74 -2.44
C LYS A 180 2.74 13.82 -1.45
N LEU A 181 2.60 12.80 -0.62
CA LEU A 181 1.58 12.61 0.40
C LEU A 181 2.27 12.30 1.73
N ASN A 182 1.60 12.59 2.85
CA ASN A 182 1.95 12.02 4.14
C ASN A 182 1.35 10.60 4.29
N GLY A 183 1.64 9.90 5.38
CA GLY A 183 1.17 8.54 5.65
C GLY A 183 -0.36 8.45 5.73
N ALA A 184 -1.03 9.36 6.43
CA ALA A 184 -2.49 9.38 6.51
C ALA A 184 -3.15 9.61 5.13
N GLN A 185 -2.66 10.58 4.35
CA GLN A 185 -3.10 10.82 2.98
C GLN A 185 -2.80 9.64 2.06
N SER A 186 -1.71 8.92 2.29
CA SER A 186 -1.35 7.74 1.51
C SER A 186 -2.34 6.60 1.75
N LEU A 187 -2.74 6.34 3.01
CA LEU A 187 -3.79 5.37 3.32
C LEU A 187 -5.11 5.72 2.66
N PHE A 188 -5.45 7.00 2.67
CA PHE A 188 -6.63 7.50 2.00
C PHE A 188 -6.58 7.25 0.49
N ALA A 189 -5.45 7.58 -0.15
CA ALA A 189 -5.25 7.38 -1.59
C ALA A 189 -5.36 5.90 -1.98
N ILE A 190 -4.76 5.00 -1.19
CA ILE A 190 -4.82 3.56 -1.43
C ILE A 190 -6.25 3.05 -1.34
N HIS A 191 -6.99 3.43 -0.30
CA HIS A 191 -8.37 3.02 -0.17
C HIS A 191 -9.23 3.55 -1.33
N LEU A 192 -9.08 4.83 -1.69
CA LEU A 192 -9.83 5.46 -2.77
C LEU A 192 -9.57 4.78 -4.13
N LEU A 193 -8.30 4.50 -4.44
CA LEU A 193 -7.92 3.94 -5.73
C LEU A 193 -8.14 2.43 -5.79
N SER A 194 -7.83 1.68 -4.74
CA SER A 194 -7.93 0.22 -4.76
C SER A 194 -9.35 -0.29 -4.51
N ASP A 195 -10.12 0.35 -3.61
CA ASP A 195 -11.38 -0.23 -3.12
C ASP A 195 -12.63 0.47 -3.69
N ILE A 196 -12.55 1.76 -4.00
CA ILE A 196 -13.71 2.57 -4.44
C ILE A 196 -13.77 2.71 -5.97
N SER A 197 -12.63 2.61 -6.65
CA SER A 197 -12.58 2.65 -8.10
C SER A 197 -13.14 1.35 -8.71
N GLU A 198 -14.46 1.21 -8.76
CA GLU A 198 -15.11 0.03 -9.34
C GLU A 198 -14.86 -0.13 -10.86
N LYS A 199 -14.46 0.95 -11.54
CA LYS A 199 -14.27 0.98 -13.01
C LYS A 199 -12.86 0.68 -13.47
N ILE A 200 -11.87 0.95 -12.61
CA ILE A 200 -10.46 0.70 -12.89
C ILE A 200 -9.88 -0.01 -11.69
N GLU A 201 -9.29 -1.17 -11.94
CA GLU A 201 -8.52 -1.89 -10.95
C GLU A 201 -7.13 -1.23 -10.82
N PHE A 202 -6.92 -0.53 -9.70
CA PHE A 202 -5.62 0.02 -9.33
C PHE A 202 -4.96 -0.90 -8.32
N ASN A 203 -3.80 -1.46 -8.68
CA ASN A 203 -3.03 -2.34 -7.83
C ASN A 203 -1.85 -1.57 -7.23
N PHE A 204 -1.93 -1.27 -5.94
CA PHE A 204 -0.84 -0.60 -5.21
C PHE A 204 0.43 -1.47 -5.23
N CYS A 205 1.51 -0.97 -5.83
CA CYS A 205 2.70 -1.79 -6.07
C CYS A 205 3.99 -1.21 -5.52
N LYS A 206 4.06 0.11 -5.29
CA LYS A 206 5.31 0.76 -4.84
C LYS A 206 5.07 2.02 -4.02
N VAL A 207 5.96 2.26 -3.06
CA VAL A 207 6.12 3.55 -2.38
C VAL A 207 7.50 4.11 -2.68
N THR A 208 7.57 5.35 -3.13
CA THR A 208 8.80 6.13 -3.22
C THR A 208 8.81 7.16 -2.10
N ILE A 209 9.87 7.15 -1.29
CA ILE A 209 10.08 8.10 -0.20
C ILE A 209 11.05 9.19 -0.68
N ASP A 210 10.53 10.37 -0.99
CA ASP A 210 11.27 11.53 -1.50
C ASP A 210 11.70 12.44 -0.34
N LEU A 211 12.98 12.34 0.05
CA LEU A 211 13.62 13.14 1.09
C LEU A 211 14.51 14.24 0.49
N SER A 212 14.27 14.66 -0.76
CA SER A 212 15.05 15.71 -1.41
C SER A 212 15.12 17.03 -0.63
N GLU A 213 14.08 17.35 0.14
CA GLU A 213 13.97 18.56 0.98
C GLU A 213 14.61 18.40 2.38
N ASN A 214 14.80 17.15 2.82
CA ASN A 214 15.24 16.76 4.16
C ASN A 214 16.45 15.81 4.09
N ARG A 215 17.40 16.05 3.19
CA ARG A 215 18.54 15.14 2.93
C ARG A 215 19.37 14.84 4.19
N GLU A 216 19.39 15.79 5.13
CA GLU A 216 20.06 15.70 6.42
C GLU A 216 19.62 14.50 7.27
N ILE A 217 18.38 14.01 7.10
CA ILE A 217 17.86 12.91 7.90
C ILE A 217 18.31 11.53 7.42
N LEU A 218 18.66 11.40 6.14
CA LEU A 218 18.88 10.12 5.50
C LEU A 218 19.94 9.27 6.19
N PRO A 219 21.14 9.79 6.53
CA PRO A 219 22.16 8.97 7.18
C PRO A 219 21.72 8.47 8.55
N VAL A 220 21.03 9.31 9.33
CA VAL A 220 20.50 8.94 10.66
C VAL A 220 19.44 7.86 10.48
N TRP A 221 18.51 8.05 9.54
CA TRP A 221 17.45 7.10 9.29
C TRP A 221 18.00 5.73 8.85
N PHE A 222 19.00 5.72 7.97
CA PHE A 222 19.66 4.49 7.54
C PHE A 222 20.41 3.80 8.67
N SER A 223 21.14 4.54 9.49
CA SER A 223 21.88 3.95 10.61
C SER A 223 20.96 3.29 11.65
N ARG A 224 19.73 3.80 11.82
CA ARG A 224 18.83 3.38 12.89
C ARG A 224 17.71 2.45 12.46
N SER A 225 17.30 2.52 11.20
CA SER A 225 16.16 1.78 10.67
C SER A 225 16.44 1.13 9.32
N GLY A 226 17.66 1.20 8.81
CA GLY A 226 18.03 0.61 7.51
C GLY A 226 17.68 -0.88 7.41
N ALA A 227 18.00 -1.68 8.44
CA ALA A 227 17.70 -3.12 8.43
C ALA A 227 16.19 -3.43 8.42
N ILE A 228 15.38 -2.61 9.10
CA ILE A 228 13.92 -2.69 9.08
C ILE A 228 13.37 -2.34 7.70
N LEU A 229 13.90 -1.28 7.07
CA LEU A 229 13.51 -0.88 5.71
C LEU A 229 13.86 -1.96 4.68
N SER A 230 15.04 -2.57 4.80
CA SER A 230 15.41 -3.74 3.99
C SER A 230 14.47 -4.90 4.24
N GLY A 231 14.04 -5.09 5.49
CA GLY A 231 13.04 -6.08 5.90
C GLY A 231 11.75 -5.97 5.09
N ILE A 232 11.24 -4.75 4.98
CA ILE A 232 9.98 -4.45 4.27
C ILE A 232 10.13 -4.57 2.76
N ASP A 233 11.26 -4.12 2.17
CA ASP A 233 11.56 -4.27 0.75
C ASP A 233 12.52 -5.44 0.48
N PHE A 234 11.95 -6.64 0.46
CA PHE A 234 12.70 -7.88 0.23
C PHE A 234 13.32 -7.97 -1.18
N GLU A 235 12.70 -7.35 -2.19
CA GLU A 235 13.14 -7.48 -3.59
C GLU A 235 14.14 -6.40 -4.00
N ASN A 236 13.94 -5.16 -3.56
CA ASN A 236 14.64 -3.99 -4.07
C ASN A 236 15.36 -3.18 -2.99
N SER A 237 15.87 -3.87 -1.94
CA SER A 237 16.76 -3.31 -0.89
C SER A 237 17.39 -2.00 -1.36
N PRO A 238 16.96 -0.85 -0.83
CA PRO A 238 17.13 0.43 -1.49
C PRO A 238 18.53 0.65 -2.08
N VAL A 239 18.59 0.63 -3.41
CA VAL A 239 19.88 0.66 -4.11
C VAL A 239 20.26 2.11 -4.37
N ASP A 240 21.45 2.50 -3.93
CA ASP A 240 22.09 3.74 -4.35
C ASP A 240 22.41 3.66 -5.85
N THR A 241 21.45 4.04 -6.67
CA THR A 241 21.63 4.22 -8.11
C THR A 241 21.97 5.70 -8.33
N ASN A 242 23.27 6.01 -8.34
CA ASN A 242 23.89 7.27 -8.77
C ASN A 242 24.36 8.28 -7.70
N GLY A 243 24.55 7.89 -6.44
CA GLY A 243 25.24 8.73 -5.44
C GLY A 243 24.46 9.98 -5.02
N ASN A 244 23.18 10.07 -5.39
CA ASN A 244 22.28 11.16 -5.03
C ASN A 244 21.04 10.53 -4.40
N LEU A 245 21.21 9.99 -3.18
CA LEU A 245 20.17 9.44 -2.32
C LEU A 245 19.21 10.56 -1.94
N SER A 246 18.34 11.01 -2.84
CA SER A 246 17.22 11.89 -2.49
C SER A 246 15.91 11.13 -2.40
N SER A 247 15.88 9.86 -2.84
CA SER A 247 14.68 9.03 -2.82
C SER A 247 14.99 7.57 -2.49
N LEU A 248 14.12 6.97 -1.68
CA LEU A 248 14.07 5.54 -1.40
C LEU A 248 12.91 4.93 -2.19
N GLU A 249 13.07 3.73 -2.74
CA GLU A 249 11.94 2.98 -3.30
C GLU A 249 11.72 1.72 -2.45
N ILE A 250 10.45 1.42 -2.17
CA ILE A 250 9.98 0.21 -1.48
C ILE A 250 8.95 -0.45 -2.37
N ALA A 251 9.26 -1.65 -2.87
CA ALA A 251 8.25 -2.50 -3.50
C ALA A 251 7.27 -2.99 -2.43
N VAL A 252 5.98 -2.76 -2.65
CA VAL A 252 4.96 -3.13 -1.67
C VAL A 252 4.60 -4.58 -1.90
N SER A 253 4.83 -5.38 -0.87
CA SER A 253 4.40 -6.76 -0.86
C SER A 253 2.88 -6.85 -0.67
N PRO A 254 2.18 -7.69 -1.46
CA PRO A 254 0.72 -7.81 -1.40
C PRO A 254 0.19 -8.38 -0.07
N TRP A 255 1.08 -8.87 0.80
CA TRP A 255 0.76 -9.49 2.08
C TRP A 255 0.97 -8.58 3.30
N LEU A 256 1.43 -7.34 3.11
CA LEU A 256 1.52 -6.34 4.19
C LEU A 256 0.37 -5.35 4.06
N SER A 257 -0.33 -5.06 5.15
CA SER A 257 -1.33 -4.00 5.12
C SER A 257 -0.66 -2.62 4.92
N PRO A 258 -1.28 -1.72 4.14
CA PRO A 258 -0.81 -0.34 4.02
C PRO A 258 -0.68 0.36 5.38
N SER A 259 -1.62 0.13 6.29
CA SER A 259 -1.64 0.76 7.62
C SER A 259 -0.45 0.34 8.47
N PHE A 260 -0.02 -0.91 8.40
CA PHE A 260 1.21 -1.35 9.06
C PHE A 260 2.46 -0.77 8.42
N LEU A 261 2.52 -0.71 7.08
CA LEU A 261 3.62 -0.09 6.35
C LEU A 261 3.84 1.36 6.79
N PHE A 262 2.82 2.22 6.70
CA PHE A 262 2.97 3.63 7.06
C PHE A 262 3.23 3.84 8.55
N LEU A 263 2.67 3.01 9.44
CA LEU A 263 3.01 3.04 10.86
C LEU A 263 4.52 2.83 11.10
N ILE A 264 5.14 1.86 10.40
CA ILE A 264 6.57 1.61 10.53
C ILE A 264 7.39 2.73 9.91
N LEU A 265 7.02 3.19 8.70
CA LEU A 265 7.74 4.25 8.01
C LEU A 265 7.75 5.55 8.83
N ASP A 266 6.59 5.99 9.31
CA ASP A 266 6.49 7.21 10.11
C ASP A 266 7.15 7.07 11.48
N SER A 267 6.98 5.95 12.16
CA SER A 267 7.67 5.69 13.43
C SER A 267 9.20 5.71 13.26
N SER A 268 9.69 5.15 12.16
CA SER A 268 11.12 5.12 11.84
C SER A 268 11.65 6.50 11.46
N LEU A 269 10.85 7.29 10.73
CA LEU A 269 11.19 8.67 10.37
C LEU A 269 11.20 9.58 11.61
N LEU A 270 10.24 9.43 12.52
CA LEU A 270 10.20 10.15 13.79
C LEU A 270 11.44 9.83 14.65
N ASP A 271 11.82 8.55 14.76
CA ASP A 271 13.04 8.18 15.48
C ASP A 271 14.29 8.86 14.89
N ALA A 272 14.37 8.96 13.56
CA ALA A 272 15.47 9.66 12.91
C ALA A 272 15.47 11.16 13.24
N TRP A 273 14.31 11.81 13.28
CA TRP A 273 14.17 13.22 13.69
C TRP A 273 14.52 13.47 15.16
N GLU A 274 14.03 12.63 16.08
CA GLU A 274 14.32 12.76 17.51
C GLU A 274 15.82 12.67 17.79
N ASN A 275 16.50 11.78 17.05
CA ASN A 275 17.93 11.49 17.18
C ASN A 275 18.81 12.27 16.20
N LEU A 276 18.25 13.22 15.45
CA LEU A 276 19.05 14.12 14.63
C LEU A 276 19.88 15.02 15.56
N GLU A 277 21.20 14.87 15.50
CA GLU A 277 22.13 15.77 16.20
C GLU A 277 22.14 17.14 15.52
N ALA A 278 22.07 18.20 16.31
CA ALA A 278 22.21 19.55 15.79
C ALA A 278 23.66 19.74 15.33
N PHE A 279 23.89 19.71 14.02
CA PHE A 279 25.18 19.90 13.33
C PHE A 279 26.23 18.79 13.52
N SER A 280 26.21 17.81 12.60
CA SER A 280 27.45 17.20 12.09
C SER A 280 27.59 17.56 10.60
N PRO A 281 28.72 18.14 10.15
CA PRO A 281 28.83 18.72 8.80
C PRO A 281 28.96 17.69 7.68
N ASN A 282 28.91 16.39 7.97
CA ASN A 282 28.80 15.32 6.99
C ASN A 282 28.60 14.01 7.76
N PRO A 283 27.37 13.59 8.06
CA PRO A 283 27.17 12.20 8.36
C PRO A 283 27.47 11.45 7.05
N LYS A 284 28.58 10.70 7.02
CA LYS A 284 28.91 9.85 5.87
C LYS A 284 27.70 8.94 5.66
N THR A 285 26.97 9.16 4.57
CA THR A 285 25.99 8.19 4.09
C THR A 285 26.75 6.88 3.96
N PRO A 286 26.30 5.78 4.60
CA PRO A 286 26.99 4.51 4.48
C PRO A 286 27.13 4.19 2.99
N ASN A 287 28.35 3.86 2.55
CA ASN A 287 28.67 3.58 1.14
C ASN A 287 27.88 2.38 0.57
N VAL A 288 27.20 1.61 1.44
CA VAL A 288 26.42 0.44 1.08
C VAL A 288 25.17 0.42 1.96
N PHE A 289 23.99 0.39 1.34
CA PHE A 289 22.73 0.16 2.04
C PHE A 289 22.76 -1.24 2.67
N PRO A 290 22.34 -1.42 3.94
CA PRO A 290 22.29 -2.75 4.55
C PRO A 290 21.40 -3.64 3.68
N ARG A 291 22.01 -4.65 3.04
CA ARG A 291 21.24 -5.61 2.26
C ARG A 291 20.42 -6.45 3.21
N PHE A 292 19.23 -6.84 2.77
CA PHE A 292 18.44 -7.83 3.47
C PHE A 292 19.27 -9.10 3.68
N GLY A 293 19.73 -9.32 4.92
CA GLY A 293 20.48 -10.50 5.32
C GLY A 293 19.52 -11.65 5.65
N ARG A 294 19.94 -12.90 5.38
CA ARG A 294 19.08 -14.10 5.53
C ARG A 294 18.44 -14.29 6.92
N ASN A 295 18.95 -13.64 7.99
CA ASN A 295 18.49 -13.86 9.37
C ASN A 295 18.26 -12.58 10.22
N GLU A 296 18.67 -11.40 9.77
CA GLU A 296 18.82 -10.24 10.67
C GLU A 296 17.66 -9.24 10.55
N SER A 297 17.21 -8.94 9.35
CA SER A 297 16.18 -7.89 9.10
C SER A 297 14.81 -8.19 9.74
N TRP A 298 14.31 -9.42 9.65
CA TRP A 298 13.04 -9.80 10.31
C TRP A 298 13.16 -9.91 11.82
N ARG A 299 14.36 -10.23 12.32
CA ARG A 299 14.64 -10.18 13.74
C ARG A 299 14.52 -8.74 14.24
N ASP A 300 15.13 -7.79 13.54
CA ASP A 300 15.06 -6.37 13.92
C ASP A 300 13.62 -5.81 13.94
N LEU A 301 12.73 -6.32 13.08
CA LEU A 301 11.30 -5.96 13.09
C LEU A 301 10.53 -6.59 14.26
N THR A 302 10.99 -7.73 14.78
CA THR A 302 10.30 -8.48 15.86
C THR A 302 10.92 -8.27 17.23
N GLU A 303 11.99 -7.49 17.33
CA GLU A 303 12.66 -7.18 18.59
C GLU A 303 11.83 -6.26 19.51
N HIS A 304 11.90 -6.56 20.80
CA HIS A 304 11.30 -5.75 21.88
C HIS A 304 11.67 -4.26 21.80
N ARG A 305 12.91 -3.94 21.43
CA ARG A 305 13.35 -2.55 21.30
C ARG A 305 12.55 -1.80 20.22
N PHE A 306 12.26 -2.46 19.10
CA PHE A 306 11.48 -1.87 18.04
C PHE A 306 9.99 -1.80 18.39
N ALA A 307 9.47 -2.85 19.01
CA ALA A 307 8.10 -2.89 19.54
C ALA A 307 7.83 -1.75 20.52
N SER A 308 8.72 -1.59 21.51
CA SER A 308 8.69 -0.52 22.50
C SER A 308 8.78 0.86 21.85
N ARG A 309 9.61 1.02 20.80
CA ARG A 309 9.72 2.27 20.03
C ARG A 309 8.40 2.65 19.37
N ILE A 310 7.78 1.73 18.62
CA ILE A 310 6.49 1.99 17.97
C ILE A 310 5.40 2.29 19.01
N ALA A 311 5.33 1.48 20.07
CA ALA A 311 4.35 1.66 21.13
C ALA A 311 4.47 3.06 21.78
N ARG A 312 5.69 3.50 22.10
CA ARG A 312 5.95 4.86 22.60
C ARG A 312 5.50 5.95 21.64
N HIS A 313 5.78 5.80 20.34
CA HIS A 313 5.37 6.78 19.33
C HIS A 313 3.85 6.85 19.17
N ALA A 314 3.18 5.70 19.18
CA ALA A 314 1.73 5.58 19.10
C ALA A 314 1.00 5.97 20.41
N GLY A 315 1.71 6.02 21.54
CA GLY A 315 1.12 6.27 22.86
C GLY A 315 0.36 5.06 23.42
N GLU A 316 0.86 3.86 23.14
CA GLU A 316 0.26 2.57 23.51
C GLU A 316 1.27 1.71 24.30
N GLU A 317 0.81 0.59 24.84
CA GLU A 317 1.68 -0.41 25.45
C GLU A 317 2.41 -1.28 24.41
N GLU A 318 3.56 -1.87 24.75
CA GLU A 318 4.34 -2.72 23.84
C GLU A 318 3.54 -3.93 23.31
N SER A 319 2.61 -4.44 24.13
CA SER A 319 1.67 -5.51 23.77
C SER A 319 0.82 -5.18 22.53
N PHE A 320 0.55 -3.90 22.28
CA PHE A 320 -0.18 -3.42 21.10
C PHE A 320 0.57 -3.81 19.81
N PHE A 321 1.87 -3.55 19.74
CA PHE A 321 2.65 -3.82 18.53
C PHE A 321 2.78 -5.32 18.28
N HIS A 322 2.99 -6.12 19.33
CA HIS A 322 3.01 -7.58 19.18
C HIS A 322 1.67 -8.14 18.71
N SER A 323 0.55 -7.62 19.22
CA SER A 323 -0.78 -7.99 18.74
C SER A 323 -1.00 -7.59 17.27
N LEU A 324 -0.52 -6.41 16.87
CA LEU A 324 -0.59 -5.95 15.49
C LEU A 324 0.23 -6.85 14.55
N LEU A 325 1.48 -7.17 14.90
CA LEU A 325 2.33 -8.09 14.15
C LEU A 325 1.67 -9.46 13.98
N GLN A 326 1.04 -9.99 15.02
CA GLN A 326 0.34 -11.27 14.94
C GLN A 326 -0.85 -11.20 13.97
N LYS A 327 -1.61 -10.10 13.96
CA LYS A 327 -2.73 -9.90 13.01
C LYS A 327 -2.25 -9.80 11.56
N GLU A 328 -1.19 -9.03 11.32
CA GLU A 328 -0.55 -8.94 10.00
C GLU A 328 -0.08 -10.32 9.52
N TYR A 329 0.56 -11.08 10.40
CA TYR A 329 1.01 -12.44 10.09
C TYR A 329 -0.15 -13.38 9.73
N GLU A 330 -1.23 -13.34 10.50
CA GLU A 330 -2.43 -14.15 10.24
C GLU A 330 -3.08 -13.78 8.91
N ALA A 331 -3.20 -12.49 8.60
CA ALA A 331 -3.75 -12.01 7.33
C ALA A 331 -2.88 -12.47 6.15
N ALA A 332 -1.57 -12.19 6.21
CA ALA A 332 -0.60 -12.63 5.21
C ALA A 332 -0.65 -14.14 4.98
N ARG A 333 -0.73 -14.92 6.07
CA ARG A 333 -0.84 -16.38 6.03
C ARG A 333 -2.12 -16.84 5.34
N LYS A 334 -3.28 -16.25 5.65
CA LYS A 334 -4.55 -16.60 5.00
C LYS A 334 -4.50 -16.34 3.50
N VAL A 335 -4.01 -15.17 3.09
CA VAL A 335 -3.90 -14.82 1.67
C VAL A 335 -2.95 -15.78 0.96
N LEU A 336 -1.80 -16.10 1.57
CA LEU A 336 -0.85 -17.06 1.00
C LEU A 336 -1.47 -18.44 0.85
N VAL A 337 -2.10 -18.98 1.91
CA VAL A 337 -2.75 -20.30 1.86
C VAL A 337 -3.82 -20.33 0.76
N SER A 338 -4.65 -19.30 0.65
CA SER A 338 -5.65 -19.21 -0.42
C SER A 338 -5.01 -19.17 -1.81
N THR A 339 -3.91 -18.44 -1.97
CA THR A 339 -3.19 -18.31 -3.24
C THR A 339 -2.57 -19.66 -3.66
N LEU A 340 -1.92 -20.34 -2.71
CA LEU A 340 -1.35 -21.67 -2.92
C LEU A 340 -2.43 -22.71 -3.25
N GLU A 341 -3.58 -22.65 -2.59
CA GLU A 341 -4.70 -23.55 -2.87
C GLU A 341 -5.31 -23.31 -4.26
N ASN A 342 -5.48 -22.04 -4.66
CA ASN A 342 -5.95 -21.70 -6.00
C ASN A 342 -4.98 -22.17 -7.08
N ARG A 343 -3.67 -21.95 -6.88
CA ARG A 343 -2.64 -22.45 -7.79
C ARG A 343 -2.65 -23.98 -7.87
N ARG A 344 -2.87 -24.66 -6.74
CA ARG A 344 -3.01 -26.13 -6.72
C ARG A 344 -4.20 -26.59 -7.55
N LYS A 345 -5.36 -25.94 -7.41
CA LYS A 345 -6.56 -26.25 -8.21
C LYS A 345 -6.31 -26.02 -9.70
N GLU A 346 -5.69 -24.92 -10.09
CA GLU A 346 -5.30 -24.67 -11.50
C GLU A 346 -4.42 -25.79 -12.06
N LEU A 347 -3.42 -26.24 -11.29
CA LEU A 347 -2.54 -27.34 -11.69
C LEU A 347 -3.31 -28.66 -11.81
N GLU A 348 -4.14 -29.00 -10.81
CA GLU A 348 -4.88 -30.26 -10.72
C GLU A 348 -6.01 -30.39 -11.74
N GLU A 349 -6.75 -29.31 -11.97
CA GLU A 349 -8.01 -29.32 -12.73
C GLU A 349 -7.85 -28.83 -14.16
N LEU A 350 -6.82 -28.02 -14.47
CA LEU A 350 -6.63 -27.40 -15.79
C LEU A 350 -5.31 -27.82 -16.44
N GLU A 351 -4.16 -27.41 -15.90
CA GLU A 351 -2.87 -27.53 -16.60
C GLU A 351 -2.43 -29.00 -16.79
N ILE A 352 -2.46 -29.82 -15.74
CA ILE A 352 -2.05 -31.22 -15.82
C ILE A 352 -3.02 -32.02 -16.71
N PRO A 353 -4.36 -31.94 -16.54
CA PRO A 353 -5.30 -32.64 -17.43
C PRO A 353 -5.17 -32.22 -18.90
N GLU A 354 -4.97 -30.93 -19.20
CA GLU A 354 -4.78 -30.46 -20.57
C GLU A 354 -3.52 -31.10 -21.20
N LEU A 355 -2.39 -31.06 -20.48
CA LEU A 355 -1.15 -31.67 -20.96
C LEU A 355 -1.27 -33.18 -21.13
N LEU A 356 -1.97 -33.88 -20.24
CA LEU A 356 -2.25 -35.31 -20.35
C LEU A 356 -3.13 -35.62 -21.56
N ASN A 357 -4.15 -34.80 -21.84
CA ASN A 357 -5.00 -34.96 -23.02
C ASN A 357 -4.22 -34.71 -24.32
N ARG A 358 -3.35 -33.69 -24.35
CA ARG A 358 -2.44 -33.44 -25.48
C ARG A 358 -1.48 -34.63 -25.69
N LEU A 359 -0.93 -35.18 -24.61
CA LEU A 359 -0.08 -36.36 -24.65
C LEU A 359 -0.83 -37.59 -25.19
N GLN A 360 -2.07 -37.81 -24.75
CA GLN A 360 -2.92 -38.90 -25.23
C GLN A 360 -3.27 -38.73 -26.71
N THR A 361 -3.58 -37.49 -27.13
CA THR A 361 -3.83 -37.15 -28.53
C THR A 361 -2.63 -37.49 -29.40
N ILE A 362 -1.42 -37.07 -29.01
CA ILE A 362 -0.18 -37.41 -29.71
C ILE A 362 0.08 -38.92 -29.73
N GLN A 363 -0.18 -39.63 -28.63
CA GLN A 363 -0.06 -41.10 -28.60
C GLN A 363 -1.02 -41.76 -29.60
N ASN A 364 -2.28 -41.35 -29.63
CA ASN A 364 -3.28 -41.89 -30.55
C ASN A 364 -2.92 -41.60 -32.02
N PHE A 365 -2.45 -40.39 -32.34
CA PHE A 365 -2.00 -40.04 -33.69
C PHE A 365 -0.72 -40.77 -34.10
N SER A 366 0.23 -40.96 -33.18
CA SER A 366 1.47 -41.72 -33.44
C SER A 366 1.21 -43.20 -33.77
N GLN A 367 0.12 -43.77 -33.23
CA GLN A 367 -0.33 -45.13 -33.58
C GLN A 367 -0.99 -45.20 -34.97
N THR A 368 -1.51 -44.07 -35.46
CA THR A 368 -2.25 -43.98 -36.72
C THR A 368 -1.35 -43.60 -37.91
N ILE A 369 -0.25 -42.89 -37.68
CA ILE A 369 0.66 -42.39 -38.72
C ILE A 369 1.98 -43.16 -38.67
N SER A 370 2.07 -44.29 -39.39
CA SER A 370 3.29 -45.12 -39.46
C SER A 370 4.18 -44.84 -40.69
N PHE A 371 4.07 -43.69 -41.37
CA PHE A 371 4.57 -43.60 -42.76
C PHE A 371 5.68 -42.58 -43.12
N HIS A 372 6.24 -41.75 -42.23
CA HIS A 372 7.43 -40.94 -42.59
C HIS A 372 8.44 -40.75 -41.45
N LYS A 373 9.73 -41.03 -41.74
CA LYS A 373 10.87 -40.97 -40.79
C LYS A 373 11.09 -39.58 -40.18
N THR A 374 10.87 -38.51 -40.96
CA THR A 374 11.02 -37.12 -40.50
C THR A 374 9.92 -36.69 -39.53
N GLY A 375 8.67 -37.10 -39.76
CA GLY A 375 7.58 -36.81 -38.81
C GLY A 375 7.73 -37.58 -37.50
N ALA A 376 8.34 -38.76 -37.50
CA ALA A 376 8.52 -39.59 -36.31
C ALA A 376 9.43 -38.93 -35.24
N ASP A 377 10.48 -38.22 -35.67
CA ASP A 377 11.38 -37.51 -34.77
C ASP A 377 10.71 -36.26 -34.16
N ASP A 378 9.93 -35.52 -34.96
CA ASP A 378 9.15 -34.36 -34.49
C ASP A 378 8.08 -34.77 -33.46
N TRP A 379 7.35 -35.86 -33.71
CA TRP A 379 6.37 -36.40 -32.76
C TRP A 379 7.02 -36.90 -31.46
N LYS A 380 8.20 -37.51 -31.56
CA LYS A 380 8.96 -37.93 -30.40
C LYS A 380 9.43 -36.72 -29.58
N SER A 381 9.90 -35.67 -30.24
CA SER A 381 10.28 -34.41 -29.60
C SER A 381 9.11 -33.77 -28.85
N MET A 382 7.95 -33.60 -29.51
CA MET A 382 6.74 -33.06 -28.86
C MET A 382 6.27 -33.90 -27.68
N ARG A 383 6.32 -35.24 -27.81
CA ARG A 383 5.97 -36.14 -26.70
C ARG A 383 6.91 -35.94 -25.51
N THR A 384 8.22 -35.83 -25.74
CA THR A 384 9.20 -35.59 -24.68
C THR A 384 9.00 -34.24 -24.03
N GLU A 385 8.76 -33.18 -24.81
CA GLU A 385 8.48 -31.83 -24.31
C GLU A 385 7.26 -31.82 -23.39
N ILE A 386 6.13 -32.37 -23.85
CA ILE A 386 4.89 -32.43 -23.05
C ILE A 386 5.08 -33.31 -21.80
N THR A 387 5.82 -34.43 -21.90
CA THR A 387 6.12 -35.27 -20.74
C THR A 387 6.93 -34.50 -19.69
N ASN A 388 7.93 -33.74 -20.12
CA ASN A 388 8.73 -32.90 -19.23
C ASN A 388 7.87 -31.81 -18.59
N SER A 389 6.99 -31.14 -19.36
CA SER A 389 6.05 -30.17 -18.81
C SER A 389 5.14 -30.79 -17.75
N VAL A 390 4.58 -31.99 -17.99
CA VAL A 390 3.77 -32.71 -17.00
C VAL A 390 4.57 -32.97 -15.72
N LEU A 391 5.82 -33.45 -15.84
CA LEU A 391 6.68 -33.74 -14.69
C LEU A 391 6.99 -32.48 -13.88
N GLU A 392 7.31 -31.36 -14.54
CA GLU A 392 7.56 -30.09 -13.86
C GLU A 392 6.31 -29.60 -13.11
N LYS A 393 5.12 -29.69 -13.72
CA LYS A 393 3.86 -29.31 -13.08
C LYS A 393 3.48 -30.22 -11.91
N TRP A 394 3.77 -31.52 -12.01
CA TRP A 394 3.62 -32.44 -10.88
C TRP A 394 4.59 -32.15 -9.74
N LYS A 395 5.82 -31.75 -10.06
CA LYS A 395 6.82 -31.35 -9.08
C LYS A 395 6.40 -30.06 -8.37
N GLU A 396 5.96 -29.05 -9.13
CA GLU A 396 5.37 -27.80 -8.61
C GLU A 396 4.26 -28.12 -7.62
N LYS A 397 3.28 -28.95 -8.01
CA LYS A 397 2.18 -29.39 -7.13
C LYS A 397 2.67 -30.02 -5.82
N LYS A 398 3.59 -30.98 -5.88
CA LYS A 398 4.13 -31.63 -4.68
C LYS A 398 4.86 -30.67 -3.76
N GLU A 399 5.59 -29.72 -4.34
CA GLU A 399 6.28 -28.70 -3.54
C GLU A 399 5.28 -27.81 -2.77
N LEU A 400 4.16 -27.44 -3.39
CA LEU A 400 3.09 -26.67 -2.74
C LEU A 400 2.47 -27.42 -1.55
N GLU A 401 2.33 -28.76 -1.64
CA GLU A 401 1.78 -29.61 -0.56
C GLU A 401 2.71 -29.72 0.66
N THR A 402 4.02 -29.54 0.46
CA THR A 402 5.03 -29.73 1.53
C THR A 402 5.34 -28.47 2.33
N ASN A 403 4.87 -27.30 1.89
CA ASN A 403 5.16 -26.04 2.55
C ASN A 403 4.45 -25.95 3.92
N GLN A 404 5.22 -26.06 5.01
CA GLN A 404 4.71 -25.85 6.36
C GLN A 404 4.73 -24.36 6.71
N ILE A 405 3.58 -23.82 7.08
CA ILE A 405 3.45 -22.44 7.57
C ILE A 405 3.13 -22.50 9.06
N GLU A 406 3.99 -21.90 9.88
CA GLU A 406 3.85 -21.86 11.34
C GLU A 406 2.58 -21.08 11.76
N PRO A 407 1.92 -21.45 12.87
CA PRO A 407 0.69 -20.78 13.31
C PRO A 407 0.94 -19.45 14.03
N THR A 408 2.13 -19.22 14.59
CA THR A 408 2.47 -18.07 15.44
C THR A 408 3.50 -17.17 14.78
N SER A 409 3.33 -15.86 14.91
CA SER A 409 4.30 -14.88 14.42
C SER A 409 5.61 -14.97 15.20
N SER A 410 6.70 -15.12 14.47
CA SER A 410 8.09 -15.08 14.94
C SER A 410 8.98 -14.60 13.79
N ALA A 411 10.23 -14.23 14.07
CA ALA A 411 11.19 -13.86 13.02
C ALA A 411 11.36 -14.99 11.98
N SER A 412 11.37 -16.25 12.42
CA SER A 412 11.45 -17.42 11.53
C SER A 412 10.15 -17.66 10.77
N ALA A 413 8.99 -17.46 11.40
CA ALA A 413 7.70 -17.64 10.76
C ALA A 413 7.48 -16.64 9.62
N TRP A 414 7.77 -15.36 9.85
CA TRP A 414 7.73 -14.33 8.81
C TRP A 414 8.67 -14.66 7.65
N LYS A 415 9.90 -15.07 7.97
CA LYS A 415 10.87 -15.51 6.97
C LYS A 415 10.33 -16.63 6.09
N ILE A 416 9.83 -17.71 6.71
CA ILE A 416 9.28 -18.87 5.99
C ILE A 416 8.12 -18.45 5.09
N LEU A 417 7.21 -17.62 5.61
CA LEU A 417 6.04 -17.13 4.86
C LEU A 417 6.48 -16.40 3.57
N ILE A 418 7.52 -15.57 3.65
CA ILE A 418 8.01 -14.76 2.52
C ILE A 418 8.84 -15.59 1.55
N GLU A 419 9.65 -16.51 2.05
CA GLU A 419 10.39 -17.47 1.21
C GLU A 419 9.42 -18.29 0.35
N ILE A 420 8.30 -18.74 0.94
CA ILE A 420 7.22 -19.41 0.20
C ILE A 420 6.60 -18.46 -0.83
N TRP A 421 6.29 -17.22 -0.44
CA TRP A 421 5.65 -16.24 -1.33
C TRP A 421 6.50 -15.89 -2.56
N THR A 422 7.80 -15.69 -2.35
CA THR A 422 8.74 -15.25 -3.39
C THR A 422 9.32 -16.40 -4.20
N GLY A 423 8.98 -17.65 -3.87
CA GLY A 423 9.55 -18.85 -4.48
C GLY A 423 11.04 -19.05 -4.19
N ARG A 424 11.62 -18.26 -3.28
CA ARG A 424 13.03 -18.37 -2.86
C ARG A 424 13.11 -19.37 -1.71
N LYS A 425 13.45 -20.62 -2.01
CA LYS A 425 13.80 -21.60 -0.98
C LYS A 425 15.22 -21.34 -0.42
N PRO A 426 15.49 -21.69 0.86
CA PRO A 426 16.78 -21.49 1.53
C PRO A 426 17.99 -22.14 0.83
#